data_AF-A0A2D8EPM1-F1
#
_entry.id   AF-A0A2D8EPM1-F1
#
_cell.length_a   1.000
_cell.length_b   1.000
_cell.length_c   1.000
_cell.angle_alpha   90.00
_cell.angle_beta   90.00
_cell.angle_gamma   90.00
#
_symmetry.space_group_name_H-M   'P 1'
#
loop_
_entity.id
_entity.type
_entity.pdbx_description
1 polymer ?
#
loop_
_entity_poly.entity_id
_entity_poly.type
_entity_poly.pdbx_seq_one_letter_code
_entity_poly.pdbx_strand_id
1 'polypeptide(L)'
;MSSTEIPTEKTLLQTIEALAAGAPENGFSLREIFDQLDESAFGAGLFLLALPCCIPFLYGVPQVVSLPMMALAAQMAMGREQPWMPDKLANRHIDRKGLTQMASGGRKWLGWIEHIVRPRLTVITGKRSERVIGLFLCIFCASILVPLPMTNTVPGFAVAIASFGLMQKDGLMVIGGLIIGTAWVSGLIGAVMLGAVSLFG
;
A
#
# COMPACT_ATOMS: atom_id res chain seq x y z
N MET A 1 32.20 24.34 -10.61
CA MET A 1 32.02 22.90 -10.30
C MET A 1 30.62 22.76 -9.75
N SER A 2 29.68 22.30 -10.57
CA SER A 2 28.27 22.17 -10.22
C SER A 2 28.14 20.91 -9.36
N SER A 3 27.96 21.09 -8.06
CA SER A 3 27.64 20.01 -7.14
C SER A 3 26.32 19.42 -7.59
N THR A 4 26.36 18.19 -8.09
CA THR A 4 25.18 17.37 -8.32
C THR A 4 24.54 17.09 -6.95
N GLU A 5 23.62 17.95 -6.53
CA GLU A 5 22.70 17.62 -5.44
C GLU A 5 21.87 16.41 -5.92
N ILE A 6 22.27 15.23 -5.47
CA ILE A 6 21.45 14.03 -5.59
C ILE A 6 20.14 14.36 -4.86
N PRO A 7 18.96 14.27 -5.51
CA PRO A 7 17.70 14.48 -4.81
C PRO A 7 17.61 13.44 -3.71
N THR A 8 17.79 13.84 -2.46
CA THR A 8 17.53 12.96 -1.31
C THR A 8 16.04 12.66 -1.37
N GLU A 9 15.68 11.42 -1.74
CA GLU A 9 14.29 10.97 -1.74
C GLU A 9 13.69 11.26 -0.35
N LYS A 10 12.67 12.13 -0.31
CA LYS A 10 12.02 12.50 0.95
C LYS A 10 11.20 11.32 1.44
N THR A 11 11.26 11.04 2.74
CA THR A 11 10.39 10.03 3.37
C THR A 11 8.93 10.53 3.41
N LEU A 12 7.99 9.62 3.62
CA LEU A 12 6.58 9.95 3.78
C LEU A 12 6.40 10.99 4.91
N LEU A 13 7.08 10.80 6.05
CA LEU A 13 7.01 11.73 7.17
C LEU A 13 7.54 13.12 6.80
N GLN A 14 8.68 13.21 6.10
CA GLN A 14 9.23 14.49 5.65
C GLN A 14 8.29 15.21 4.66
N THR A 15 7.57 14.44 3.85
CA THR A 15 6.56 14.97 2.92
C THR A 15 5.34 15.49 3.67
N ILE A 16 4.84 14.75 4.66
CA ILE A 16 3.74 15.20 5.54
C ILE A 16 4.15 16.43 6.36
N GLU A 17 5.38 16.48 6.88
CA GLU A 17 5.88 17.64 7.64
C GLU A 17 6.04 18.87 6.76
N ALA A 18 6.53 18.71 5.53
CA ALA A 18 6.59 19.80 4.55
C ALA A 18 5.20 20.32 4.18
N LEU A 19 4.24 19.40 3.97
CA LEU A 19 2.82 19.72 3.76
C LEU A 19 2.23 20.50 4.94
N ALA A 20 2.45 20.03 6.18
CA ALA A 20 1.93 20.68 7.37
C ALA A 20 2.56 22.08 7.60
N ALA A 21 3.83 22.26 7.26
CA ALA A 21 4.53 23.54 7.33
C ALA A 21 4.06 24.54 6.27
N GLY A 22 3.68 24.06 5.08
CA GLY A 22 3.20 24.87 3.96
C GLY A 22 1.68 25.02 3.84
N ALA A 23 0.90 24.43 4.74
CA ALA A 23 -0.56 24.36 4.59
C ALA A 23 -1.23 25.76 4.73
N PRO A 24 -2.06 26.18 3.75
CA PRO A 24 -2.90 27.36 3.87
C PRO A 24 -3.97 27.16 4.97
N GLU A 25 -4.58 28.25 5.48
CA GLU A 25 -5.54 28.18 6.61
C GLU A 25 -6.73 27.26 6.34
N ASN A 26 -7.12 27.10 5.08
CA ASN A 26 -8.22 26.25 4.64
C ASN A 26 -7.85 24.76 4.52
N GLY A 27 -6.58 24.39 4.75
CA GLY A 27 -6.08 23.02 4.60
C GLY A 27 -5.84 22.61 3.15
N PHE A 28 -5.72 21.31 2.90
CA PHE A 28 -5.54 20.72 1.57
C PHE A 28 -6.70 19.78 1.24
N SER A 29 -7.06 19.71 -0.03
CA SER A 29 -7.90 18.63 -0.56
C SER A 29 -7.14 17.30 -0.53
N LEU A 30 -7.88 16.18 -0.46
CA LEU A 30 -7.28 14.84 -0.59
C LEU A 30 -6.50 14.70 -1.90
N ARG A 31 -6.95 15.33 -2.99
CA ARG A 31 -6.20 15.37 -4.25
C ARG A 31 -4.82 15.99 -4.08
N GLU A 32 -4.72 17.18 -3.49
CA GLU A 32 -3.44 17.88 -3.28
C GLU A 32 -2.50 17.13 -2.34
N ILE A 33 -3.04 16.44 -1.33
CA ILE A 33 -2.25 15.59 -0.43
C ILE A 33 -1.67 14.39 -1.20
N PHE A 34 -2.49 13.72 -2.01
CA PHE A 34 -2.09 12.57 -2.81
C PHE A 34 -1.13 12.95 -3.95
N ASP A 35 -1.32 14.10 -4.59
CA ASP A 35 -0.42 14.64 -5.61
C ASP A 35 0.98 14.90 -5.04
N GLN A 36 1.07 15.31 -3.76
CA GLN A 36 2.36 15.51 -3.08
C GLN A 36 2.98 14.22 -2.52
N LEU A 37 2.20 13.16 -2.31
CA LEU A 37 2.69 11.83 -1.94
C LEU A 37 3.36 11.09 -3.12
N ASP A 38 3.08 11.52 -4.36
CA ASP A 38 3.62 11.01 -5.63
C ASP A 38 3.71 9.46 -5.65
N GLU A 39 4.91 8.90 -5.80
CA GLU A 39 5.17 7.45 -5.86
C GLU A 39 4.65 6.67 -4.62
N SER A 40 4.56 7.34 -3.45
CA SER A 40 4.11 6.70 -2.20
C SER A 40 2.58 6.58 -2.10
N ALA A 41 1.83 7.25 -2.99
CA ALA A 41 0.38 7.32 -2.96
C ALA A 41 -0.29 5.94 -3.16
N PHE A 42 0.27 5.10 -4.04
CA PHE A 42 -0.20 3.71 -4.22
C PHE A 42 0.00 2.88 -2.95
N GLY A 43 1.19 2.96 -2.35
CA GLY A 43 1.50 2.27 -1.10
C GLY A 43 0.55 2.69 0.03
N ALA A 44 0.32 3.99 0.20
CA ALA A 44 -0.61 4.52 1.20
C ALA A 44 -2.06 4.04 0.98
N GLY A 45 -2.56 4.12 -0.26
CA GLY A 45 -3.92 3.70 -0.59
C GLY A 45 -4.14 2.21 -0.40
N LEU A 46 -3.21 1.38 -0.91
CA LEU A 46 -3.27 -0.07 -0.74
C LEU A 46 -3.13 -0.48 0.72
N PHE A 47 -2.24 0.16 1.48
CA PHE A 47 -2.09 -0.11 2.92
C PHE A 47 -3.39 0.18 3.67
N LEU A 48 -4.00 1.34 3.45
CA LEU A 48 -5.25 1.73 4.10
C LEU A 48 -6.40 0.76 3.77
N LEU A 49 -6.50 0.32 2.52
CA LEU A 49 -7.50 -0.67 2.10
C LEU A 49 -7.19 -2.09 2.61
N ALA A 50 -5.93 -2.44 2.84
CA ALA A 50 -5.55 -3.75 3.36
C ALA A 50 -5.82 -3.90 4.87
N LEU A 51 -5.89 -2.81 5.64
CA LEU A 51 -6.10 -2.86 7.09
C LEU A 51 -7.40 -3.60 7.50
N PRO A 52 -8.58 -3.31 6.92
CA PRO A 52 -9.79 -4.10 7.19
C PRO A 52 -9.62 -5.59 6.87
N CYS A 53 -8.85 -5.93 5.83
CA CYS A 53 -8.61 -7.32 5.42
C CYS A 53 -7.73 -8.10 6.42
N CYS A 54 -6.97 -7.40 7.28
CA CYS A 54 -6.14 -8.01 8.33
C CYS A 54 -6.96 -8.46 9.55
N ILE A 55 -8.24 -8.06 9.66
CA ILE A 55 -9.10 -8.42 10.78
C ILE A 55 -9.61 -9.85 10.57
N PRO A 56 -9.24 -10.82 11.43
CA PRO A 56 -9.75 -12.18 11.32
C PRO A 56 -11.27 -12.19 11.59
N PHE A 57 -11.99 -13.14 11.01
CA PHE A 57 -13.45 -13.30 11.13
C PHE A 57 -14.31 -12.19 10.52
N LEU A 58 -13.71 -11.27 9.74
CA LEU A 58 -14.46 -10.26 9.00
C LEU A 58 -14.96 -10.85 7.66
N TYR A 59 -16.26 -11.17 7.59
CA TYR A 59 -16.88 -11.78 6.40
C TYR A 59 -17.43 -10.71 5.44
N GLY A 60 -17.26 -10.91 4.14
CA GLY A 60 -17.81 -10.07 3.07
C GLY A 60 -17.07 -8.74 2.86
N VAL A 61 -16.59 -8.09 3.93
CA VAL A 61 -15.84 -6.83 3.83
C VAL A 61 -14.53 -6.99 3.05
N PRO A 62 -13.66 -8.00 3.31
CA PRO A 62 -12.42 -8.16 2.56
C PRO A 62 -12.66 -8.31 1.05
N GLN A 63 -13.74 -8.98 0.64
CA GLN A 63 -14.10 -9.17 -0.76
C GLN A 63 -14.49 -7.84 -1.42
N VAL A 64 -15.34 -7.03 -0.77
CA VAL A 64 -15.73 -5.71 -1.29
C VAL A 64 -14.53 -4.77 -1.36
N VAL A 65 -13.68 -4.78 -0.33
CA VAL A 65 -12.49 -3.92 -0.25
C VAL A 65 -11.37 -4.39 -1.18
N SER A 66 -11.29 -5.69 -1.48
CA SER A 66 -10.31 -6.23 -2.44
C SER A 66 -10.50 -5.71 -3.86
N LEU A 67 -11.72 -5.34 -4.26
CA LEU A 67 -12.00 -4.81 -5.60
C LEU A 67 -11.28 -3.47 -5.88
N PRO A 68 -11.48 -2.40 -5.09
CA PRO A 68 -10.72 -1.17 -5.27
C PRO A 68 -9.22 -1.38 -5.04
N MET A 69 -8.84 -2.27 -4.10
CA MET A 69 -7.43 -2.61 -3.86
C MET A 69 -6.78 -3.25 -5.10
N MET A 70 -7.49 -4.18 -5.76
CA MET A 70 -7.06 -4.82 -7.00
C MET A 70 -6.98 -3.81 -8.15
N ALA A 71 -7.93 -2.87 -8.22
CA ALA A 71 -7.89 -1.79 -9.21
C ALA A 71 -6.67 -0.88 -9.03
N LEU A 72 -6.32 -0.52 -7.79
CA LEU A 72 -5.10 0.24 -7.49
C LEU A 72 -3.83 -0.55 -7.86
N ALA A 73 -3.76 -1.82 -7.46
CA ALA A 73 -2.64 -2.69 -7.79
C ALA A 73 -2.48 -2.85 -9.32
N ALA A 74 -3.59 -2.94 -10.06
CA ALA A 74 -3.57 -3.06 -11.52
C ALA A 74 -3.08 -1.76 -12.19
N GLN A 75 -3.47 -0.60 -11.67
CA GLN A 75 -2.96 0.68 -12.16
C GLN A 75 -1.47 0.85 -11.90
N MET A 76 -1.00 0.39 -10.74
CA MET A 76 0.43 0.35 -10.41
C MET A 76 1.17 -0.60 -11.37
N ALA A 77 0.59 -1.78 -11.67
CA ALA A 77 1.14 -2.72 -12.64
C ALA A 77 1.24 -2.15 -14.06
N MET A 78 0.26 -1.32 -14.47
CA MET A 78 0.28 -0.60 -15.74
C MET A 78 1.32 0.55 -15.76
N GLY A 79 1.93 0.86 -14.61
CA GLY A 79 2.95 1.90 -14.50
C GLY A 79 2.40 3.31 -14.43
N ARG A 80 1.17 3.50 -13.91
CA ARG A 80 0.69 4.84 -13.56
C ARG A 80 1.50 5.41 -12.42
N GLU A 81 1.72 6.72 -12.44
CA GLU A 81 2.50 7.41 -11.41
C GLU A 81 1.68 7.66 -10.15
N GLN A 82 0.35 7.80 -10.28
CA GLN A 82 -0.54 8.08 -9.17
C GLN A 82 -1.83 7.24 -9.22
N PRO A 83 -2.39 6.85 -8.06
CA PRO A 83 -3.62 6.08 -7.99
C PRO A 83 -4.83 6.92 -8.44
N TRP A 84 -5.74 6.32 -9.20
CA TRP A 84 -7.00 6.96 -9.54
C TRP A 84 -7.87 7.14 -8.29
N MET A 85 -8.16 8.38 -7.95
CA MET A 85 -9.04 8.75 -6.86
C MET A 85 -10.42 9.16 -7.40
N PRO A 86 -11.53 8.58 -6.90
CA PRO A 86 -12.87 9.02 -7.28
C PRO A 86 -13.08 10.50 -6.90
N ASP A 87 -13.70 11.29 -7.77
CA ASP A 87 -13.84 12.75 -7.58
C ASP A 87 -14.50 13.14 -6.24
N LYS A 88 -15.39 12.29 -5.72
CA LYS A 88 -16.02 12.49 -4.41
C LYS A 88 -15.03 12.44 -3.24
N LEU A 89 -14.01 11.57 -3.31
CA LEU A 89 -12.95 11.54 -2.32
C LEU A 89 -11.93 12.64 -2.61
N ALA A 90 -11.53 12.79 -3.88
CA ALA A 90 -10.49 13.74 -4.28
C ALA A 90 -10.79 15.18 -3.84
N ASN A 91 -12.07 15.59 -3.88
CA ASN A 91 -12.51 16.94 -3.52
C ASN A 91 -12.79 17.13 -2.01
N ARG A 92 -12.66 16.07 -1.19
CA ARG A 92 -12.85 16.19 0.26
C ARG A 92 -11.70 16.98 0.85
N HIS A 93 -12.03 18.06 1.55
CA HIS A 93 -11.04 18.91 2.21
C HIS A 93 -10.77 18.41 3.62
N ILE A 94 -9.49 18.38 3.99
CA ILE A 94 -9.05 18.17 5.37
C ILE A 94 -8.53 19.52 5.87
N ASP A 95 -9.14 20.02 6.93
CA ASP A 95 -8.75 21.28 7.55
C ASP A 95 -7.36 21.19 8.17
N ARG A 96 -6.71 22.34 8.41
CA ARG A 96 -5.36 22.40 8.99
C ARG A 96 -5.28 21.67 10.34
N LYS A 97 -6.35 21.69 11.14
CA LYS A 97 -6.43 20.99 12.42
C LYS A 97 -6.45 19.48 12.25
N GLY A 98 -7.24 18.96 11.31
CA GLY A 98 -7.25 17.55 10.92
C GLY A 98 -5.89 17.10 10.37
N LEU A 99 -5.26 17.89 9.50
CA LEU A 99 -3.90 17.65 9.01
C LEU A 99 -2.87 17.57 10.15
N THR A 100 -2.93 18.49 11.10
CA THR A 100 -2.03 18.51 12.27
C THR A 100 -2.27 17.32 13.20
N GLN A 101 -3.52 16.88 13.35
CA GLN A 101 -3.87 15.66 14.10
C GLN A 101 -3.39 14.39 13.38
N MET A 102 -3.54 14.31 12.06
CA MET A 102 -3.01 13.20 11.26
C MET A 102 -1.49 13.17 11.30
N ALA A 103 -0.82 14.32 11.25
CA ALA A 103 0.64 14.41 11.35
C ALA A 103 1.15 14.05 12.74
N SER A 104 0.46 14.44 13.82
CA SER A 104 0.85 14.08 15.20
C SER A 104 0.55 12.62 15.56
N GLY A 105 -0.58 12.07 15.10
CA GLY A 105 -0.87 10.64 15.17
C GLY A 105 0.13 9.82 14.33
N GLY A 106 0.40 10.31 13.12
CA GLY A 106 1.44 9.83 12.22
C GLY A 106 2.80 9.81 12.90
N ARG A 107 3.26 10.90 13.51
CA ARG A 107 4.53 10.93 14.29
C ARG A 107 4.62 9.87 15.39
N LYS A 108 3.52 9.54 16.06
CA LYS A 108 3.54 8.53 17.13
C LYS A 108 3.70 7.10 16.58
N TRP A 109 3.06 6.81 15.44
CA TRP A 109 3.17 5.52 14.76
C TRP A 109 4.43 5.43 13.88
N LEU A 110 4.63 6.41 13.00
CA LEU A 110 5.76 6.53 12.09
C LEU A 110 7.07 6.83 12.80
N GLY A 111 7.10 7.57 13.91
CA GLY A 111 8.34 7.85 14.64
C GLY A 111 8.93 6.63 15.34
N TRP A 112 8.09 5.70 15.81
CA TRP A 112 8.54 4.40 16.31
C TRP A 112 9.03 3.50 15.16
N ILE A 113 8.37 3.63 14.00
CA ILE A 113 8.69 2.86 12.80
C ILE A 113 9.91 3.42 12.05
N GLU A 114 10.23 4.72 12.11
CA GLU A 114 11.44 5.33 11.51
C GLU A 114 12.73 4.75 12.08
N HIS A 115 12.69 4.20 13.31
CA HIS A 115 13.85 3.50 13.86
C HIS A 115 14.07 2.12 13.23
N ILE A 116 13.00 1.49 12.72
CA ILE A 116 13.00 0.17 12.08
C ILE A 116 13.12 0.29 10.56
N VAL A 117 12.48 1.29 9.97
CA VAL A 117 12.28 1.49 8.53
C VAL A 117 13.24 2.56 8.04
N ARG A 118 14.22 2.12 7.25
CA ARG A 118 15.12 3.02 6.54
C ARG A 118 14.91 2.78 5.05
N PRO A 119 15.06 3.80 4.17
CA PRO A 119 15.02 3.61 2.73
C PRO A 119 16.18 2.70 2.30
N ARG A 120 15.92 1.39 2.34
CA ARG A 120 16.85 0.30 2.05
C ARG A 120 16.39 -0.33 0.76
N LEU A 121 17.32 -0.58 -0.16
CA LEU A 121 17.04 -1.18 -1.47
C LEU A 121 16.01 -0.38 -2.29
N THR A 122 16.17 0.95 -2.38
CA THR A 122 15.28 1.83 -3.19
C THR A 122 15.19 1.43 -4.67
N VAL A 123 16.17 0.66 -5.17
CA VAL A 123 16.11 0.00 -6.49
C VAL A 123 14.88 -0.90 -6.65
N ILE A 124 14.43 -1.54 -5.56
CA ILE A 124 13.25 -2.41 -5.51
C ILE A 124 11.95 -1.60 -5.43
N THR A 125 12.00 -0.36 -4.95
CA THR A 125 10.84 0.55 -4.92
C THR A 125 10.84 1.54 -6.08
N GLY A 126 11.68 1.34 -7.10
CA GLY A 126 11.69 2.21 -8.29
C GLY A 126 10.55 1.88 -9.26
N LYS A 127 10.19 2.83 -10.12
CA LYS A 127 9.06 2.77 -11.09
C LYS A 127 8.93 1.47 -11.90
N ARG A 128 10.04 0.78 -12.23
CA ARG A 128 9.99 -0.51 -12.94
C ARG A 128 9.61 -1.67 -12.02
N SER A 129 10.18 -1.68 -10.83
CA SER A 129 9.94 -2.70 -9.81
C SER A 129 8.52 -2.58 -9.25
N GLU A 130 8.01 -1.36 -9.08
CA GLU A 130 6.61 -1.10 -8.67
C GLU A 130 5.59 -1.74 -9.61
N ARG A 131 5.85 -1.80 -10.92
CA ARG A 131 4.98 -2.51 -11.88
C ARG A 131 4.91 -4.00 -11.57
N VAL A 132 6.05 -4.60 -11.31
CA VAL A 132 6.14 -6.04 -10.95
C VAL A 132 5.45 -6.28 -9.61
N ILE A 133 5.70 -5.42 -8.62
CA ILE A 133 5.05 -5.48 -7.31
C ILE A 133 3.54 -5.36 -7.47
N GLY A 134 3.05 -4.46 -8.33
CA GLY A 134 1.63 -4.30 -8.65
C GLY A 134 1.00 -5.58 -9.19
N LEU A 135 1.70 -6.33 -10.05
CA LEU A 135 1.24 -7.63 -10.53
C LEU A 135 1.08 -8.64 -9.40
N PHE A 136 2.05 -8.74 -8.49
CA PHE A 136 1.93 -9.61 -7.32
C PHE A 136 0.78 -9.20 -6.41
N LEU A 137 0.63 -7.91 -6.14
CA LEU A 137 -0.47 -7.40 -5.33
C LEU A 137 -1.83 -7.66 -5.98
N CYS A 138 -1.95 -7.60 -7.31
CA CYS A 138 -3.16 -8.02 -8.02
C CYS A 138 -3.48 -9.49 -7.75
N ILE A 139 -2.49 -10.38 -7.81
CA ILE A 139 -2.66 -11.81 -7.53
C ILE A 139 -3.11 -12.01 -6.07
N PHE A 140 -2.52 -11.29 -5.13
CA PHE A 140 -2.93 -11.37 -3.72
C PHE A 140 -4.36 -10.86 -3.51
N CYS A 141 -4.74 -9.74 -4.15
CA CYS A 141 -6.13 -9.25 -4.12
C CYS A 141 -7.11 -10.25 -4.74
N ALA A 142 -6.75 -10.87 -5.86
CA ALA A 142 -7.55 -11.92 -6.49
C ALA A 142 -7.75 -13.12 -5.55
N SER A 143 -6.73 -13.50 -4.77
CA SER A 143 -6.85 -14.56 -3.76
C SER A 143 -7.82 -14.20 -2.63
N ILE A 144 -7.91 -12.93 -2.23
CA ILE A 144 -8.87 -12.43 -1.21
C ILE A 144 -10.31 -12.46 -1.74
N LEU A 145 -10.49 -12.27 -3.05
CA LEU A 145 -11.81 -12.31 -3.68
C LEU A 145 -12.44 -13.70 -3.62
N VAL A 146 -11.62 -14.76 -3.58
CA VAL A 146 -12.09 -16.12 -3.38
C VAL A 146 -12.66 -16.23 -1.95
N PRO A 147 -13.96 -16.49 -1.78
CA PRO A 147 -14.59 -16.54 -0.47
C PRO A 147 -14.27 -17.88 0.21
N LEU A 148 -13.06 -18.00 0.73
CA LEU A 148 -12.64 -19.11 1.57
C LEU A 148 -12.56 -18.64 3.03
N PRO A 149 -13.16 -19.38 3.98
CA PRO A 149 -13.12 -19.00 5.39
C PRO A 149 -11.68 -19.09 5.91
N MET A 150 -11.28 -18.13 6.75
CA MET A 150 -9.94 -18.02 7.38
C MET A 150 -8.75 -17.77 6.43
N THR A 151 -8.92 -17.82 5.11
CA THR A 151 -7.80 -17.70 4.15
C THR A 151 -7.47 -16.28 3.71
N ASN A 152 -8.35 -15.32 3.99
CA ASN A 152 -8.25 -13.97 3.42
C ASN A 152 -7.35 -13.04 4.25
N THR A 153 -7.11 -13.39 5.51
CA THR A 153 -6.32 -12.59 6.44
C THR A 153 -4.83 -12.59 6.08
N VAL A 154 -4.26 -13.74 5.72
CA VAL A 154 -2.84 -13.86 5.33
C VAL A 154 -2.48 -13.04 4.08
N PRO A 155 -3.21 -13.13 2.95
CA PRO A 155 -2.94 -12.28 1.80
C PRO A 155 -3.24 -10.80 2.09
N GLY A 156 -4.20 -10.50 2.98
CA GLY A 156 -4.42 -9.15 3.49
C GLY A 156 -3.18 -8.58 4.20
N PHE A 157 -2.57 -9.36 5.10
CA PHE A 157 -1.31 -8.99 5.76
C PHE A 157 -0.15 -8.86 4.77
N ALA A 158 -0.04 -9.75 3.78
CA ALA A 158 0.98 -9.65 2.74
C ALA A 158 0.87 -8.33 1.97
N VAL A 159 -0.34 -7.94 1.56
CA VAL A 159 -0.61 -6.67 0.89
C VAL A 159 -0.31 -5.50 1.82
N ALA A 160 -0.73 -5.54 3.08
CA ALA A 160 -0.47 -4.48 4.05
C ALA A 160 1.04 -4.26 4.26
N ILE A 161 1.80 -5.32 4.49
CA ILE A 161 3.27 -5.24 4.69
C ILE A 161 3.96 -4.71 3.44
N ALA A 162 3.62 -5.25 2.26
CA ALA A 162 4.23 -4.81 1.01
C ALA A 162 3.89 -3.36 0.68
N SER A 163 2.64 -2.95 0.88
CA SER A 163 2.17 -1.59 0.62
C SER A 163 2.76 -0.58 1.60
N PHE A 164 2.94 -0.99 2.86
CA PHE A 164 3.65 -0.19 3.85
C PHE A 164 5.13 -0.01 3.49
N GLY A 165 5.78 -1.06 3.00
CA GLY A 165 7.14 -0.98 2.46
C GLY A 165 7.25 -0.02 1.27
N LEU A 166 6.31 -0.09 0.33
CA LEU A 166 6.22 0.86 -0.79
C LEU A 166 6.05 2.30 -0.29
N MET A 167 5.10 2.50 0.62
CA MET A 167 4.76 3.80 1.21
C MET A 167 5.97 4.44 1.92
N GLN A 168 6.87 3.62 2.46
CA GLN A 168 8.07 4.07 3.17
C GLN A 168 9.37 3.95 2.36
N LYS A 169 9.28 3.55 1.08
CA LYS A 169 10.43 3.25 0.23
C LYS A 169 11.42 2.24 0.86
N ASP A 170 10.90 1.26 1.60
CA ASP A 170 11.65 0.16 2.23
C ASP A 170 11.47 -1.15 1.46
N GLY A 171 12.45 -1.47 0.62
CA GLY A 171 12.43 -2.67 -0.23
C GLY A 171 12.47 -3.98 0.55
N LEU A 172 12.99 -4.02 1.79
CA LEU A 172 12.99 -5.25 2.59
C LEU A 172 11.58 -5.58 3.07
N MET A 173 10.82 -4.57 3.50
CA MET A 173 9.41 -4.77 3.86
C MET A 173 8.59 -5.21 2.64
N VAL A 174 8.84 -4.60 1.47
CA VAL A 174 8.20 -5.03 0.22
C VAL A 174 8.48 -6.51 -0.06
N ILE A 175 9.75 -6.91 -0.05
CA ILE A 175 10.15 -8.31 -0.28
C ILE A 175 9.50 -9.24 0.75
N GLY A 176 9.49 -8.87 2.04
CA GLY A 176 8.86 -9.65 3.10
C GLY A 176 7.37 -9.89 2.82
N GLY A 177 6.64 -8.83 2.48
CA GLY A 177 5.23 -8.95 2.09
C GLY A 177 5.01 -9.81 0.85
N LEU A 178 5.86 -9.66 -0.16
CA LEU A 178 5.81 -10.50 -1.37
C LEU A 178 6.07 -11.98 -1.07
N ILE A 179 7.06 -12.31 -0.24
CA ILE A 179 7.36 -13.69 0.15
C ILE A 179 6.16 -14.31 0.87
N ILE A 180 5.58 -13.59 1.85
CA ILE A 180 4.42 -14.08 2.60
C ILE A 180 3.24 -14.33 1.66
N GLY A 181 2.93 -13.37 0.79
CA GLY A 181 1.80 -13.49 -0.13
C GLY A 181 2.00 -14.57 -1.18
N THR A 182 3.20 -14.69 -1.76
CA THR A 182 3.50 -15.73 -2.75
C THR A 182 3.48 -17.13 -2.15
N ALA A 183 4.05 -17.32 -0.96
CA ALA A 183 3.99 -18.59 -0.23
C ALA A 183 2.54 -18.99 0.04
N TRP A 184 1.70 -18.03 0.46
CA TRP A 184 0.28 -18.27 0.70
C TRP A 184 -0.48 -18.66 -0.57
N VAL A 185 -0.35 -17.87 -1.64
CA VAL A 185 -1.03 -18.16 -2.91
C VAL A 185 -0.60 -19.50 -3.49
N SER A 186 0.69 -19.83 -3.39
CA SER A 186 1.21 -21.14 -3.83
C SER A 186 0.60 -22.28 -3.02
N GLY A 187 0.48 -22.11 -1.70
CA GLY A 187 -0.19 -23.07 -0.82
C GLY A 187 -1.67 -23.24 -1.15
N LEU A 188 -2.41 -22.16 -1.43
CA LEU A 188 -3.80 -22.22 -1.86
C LEU A 188 -3.96 -22.99 -3.18
N ILE A 189 -3.14 -22.69 -4.19
CA ILE A 189 -3.17 -23.39 -5.47
C ILE A 189 -2.88 -24.89 -5.27
N GLY A 190 -1.87 -25.21 -4.46
CA GLY A 190 -1.53 -26.60 -4.14
C GLY A 190 -2.67 -27.35 -3.45
N ALA A 191 -3.34 -26.72 -2.48
CA ALA A 191 -4.48 -27.30 -1.78
C ALA A 191 -5.67 -27.56 -2.73
N VAL A 192 -5.96 -26.62 -3.62
CA VAL A 192 -7.03 -26.79 -4.63
C VAL A 192 -6.71 -27.93 -5.60
N MET A 193 -5.47 -28.02 -6.08
CA MET A 193 -5.04 -29.09 -6.99
C MET A 193 -5.10 -30.47 -6.33
N LEU A 194 -4.63 -30.60 -5.09
CA LEU A 194 -4.72 -31.86 -4.33
C LEU A 194 -6.17 -32.29 -4.10
N GLY A 195 -7.03 -31.34 -3.73
CA GLY A 195 -8.47 -31.60 -3.56
C GLY A 195 -9.12 -32.07 -4.87
N ALA A 196 -8.81 -31.42 -6.00
CA ALA A 196 -9.31 -31.82 -7.31
C ALA A 196 -8.85 -33.25 -7.69
N VAL A 197 -7.56 -33.56 -7.49
CA VAL A 197 -7.04 -34.91 -7.78
C VAL A 197 -7.73 -35.99 -6.93
N SER A 198 -8.00 -35.71 -5.64
CA SER A 198 -8.69 -36.67 -4.76
C SER A 198 -10.17 -36.89 -5.08
N LEU A 199 -10.80 -35.97 -5.83
CA LEU A 199 -12.20 -36.08 -6.25
C LEU A 199 -12.37 -36.77 -7.61
N PHE A 200 -11.34 -36.72 -8.47
CA PHE A 200 -11.38 -37.24 -9.83
C PHE A 200 -10.47 -38.46 -10.08
N GLY A 201 -9.67 -38.87 -9.10
CA GLY A 201 -8.81 -40.06 -9.13
C GLY A 201 -9.27 -41.12 -8.16
#